data_AF-A0A067EBV7-F1
#
_entry.id   AF-A0A067EBV7-F1
#
_cell.length_a   1.000
_cell.length_b   1.000
_cell.length_c   1.000
_cell.angle_alpha   90.00
_cell.angle_beta   90.00
_cell.angle_gamma   90.00
#
_symmetry.space_group_name_H-M   'P 1'
#
loop_
_entity.id
_entity.type
_entity.pdbx_description
1 polymer ?
#
loop_
_entity_poly.entity_id
_entity_poly.type
_entity_poly.pdbx_seq_one_letter_code
_entity_poly.pdbx_strand_id
1 'polypeptide(L)'
;MPSTITTITNSIITFTSSSHNYQQSPSEVIANLDDLLTEILIRLPIKSLLKFKSVSKHWLSLISNPFFCRRLSLIRKPITGLFVDRVALKVNNPEYDFINLDSNPSSPPFRTLTFVNDSYGIQILQSCNGLLLCSGGHGNYYICNP
;
A
#
# COMPACT_ATOMS: atom_id res chain seq x y z
N MET A 1 31.58 -49.33 5.25
CA MET A 1 30.10 -49.32 5.31
C MET A 1 29.67 -50.15 6.51
N PRO A 2 28.68 -49.73 7.33
CA PRO A 2 27.48 -49.01 6.92
C PRO A 2 27.38 -47.57 7.47
N SER A 3 26.54 -46.82 6.78
CA SER A 3 26.20 -45.41 6.89
C SER A 3 25.34 -45.08 8.11
N THR A 4 25.70 -44.03 8.84
CA THR A 4 24.81 -43.37 9.81
C THR A 4 23.77 -42.55 9.04
N ILE A 5 22.55 -43.07 8.93
CA ILE A 5 21.42 -42.32 8.40
C ILE A 5 20.89 -41.45 9.54
N THR A 6 21.18 -40.16 9.49
CA THR A 6 20.53 -39.16 10.33
C THR A 6 19.12 -38.94 9.77
N THR A 7 18.14 -39.64 10.34
CA THR A 7 16.73 -39.36 10.07
C THR A 7 16.38 -38.02 10.72
N ILE A 8 16.18 -37.00 9.89
CA ILE A 8 15.56 -35.75 10.30
C ILE A 8 14.10 -36.09 10.61
N THR A 9 13.79 -36.27 11.88
CA THR A 9 12.41 -36.42 12.33
C THR A 9 11.73 -35.06 12.23
N ASN A 10 10.70 -34.99 11.38
CA ASN A 10 9.76 -33.88 11.37
C ASN A 10 9.26 -33.68 12.80
N SER A 11 9.63 -32.56 13.42
CA SER A 11 9.14 -32.16 14.73
C SER A 11 7.66 -31.82 14.59
N ILE A 12 6.80 -32.82 14.74
CA ILE A 12 5.38 -32.64 14.98
C ILE A 12 5.28 -31.98 16.36
N ILE A 13 4.86 -30.72 16.37
CA ILE A 13 4.51 -30.01 17.60
C ILE A 13 3.24 -30.68 18.14
N THR A 14 3.37 -31.56 19.13
CA THR A 14 2.23 -32.14 19.84
C THR A 14 1.88 -31.27 21.05
N PHE A 15 0.70 -30.66 21.03
CA PHE A 15 0.10 -30.04 22.20
C PHE A 15 -0.82 -31.05 22.89
N THR A 16 -0.50 -31.44 24.12
CA THR A 16 -1.43 -32.16 25.00
C THR A 16 -2.25 -31.15 25.80
N SER A 17 -3.54 -31.04 25.51
CA SER A 17 -4.52 -30.59 26.50
C SER A 17 -5.83 -31.32 26.30
N SER A 18 -6.40 -31.75 27.42
CA SER A 18 -7.55 -32.64 27.54
C SER A 18 -8.84 -32.08 26.93
N SER A 19 -9.57 -32.98 26.25
CA SER A 19 -11.03 -32.96 26.06
C SER A 19 -11.63 -31.90 25.14
N HIS A 20 -11.32 -31.98 23.85
CA HIS A 20 -12.26 -32.03 22.71
C HIS A 20 -11.40 -31.97 21.44
N ASN A 21 -11.33 -33.06 20.67
CA ASN A 21 -10.68 -33.05 19.35
C ASN A 21 -11.53 -32.25 18.36
N TYR A 22 -11.56 -30.92 18.49
CA TYR A 22 -11.92 -30.04 17.39
C TYR A 22 -10.72 -29.97 16.47
N GLN A 23 -10.74 -30.81 15.46
CA GLN A 23 -9.76 -30.79 14.39
C GLN A 23 -9.98 -29.48 13.61
N GLN A 24 -9.27 -28.43 14.00
CA GLN A 24 -9.36 -27.12 13.36
C GLN A 24 -9.02 -27.28 11.88
N SER A 25 -9.81 -26.63 11.02
CA SER A 25 -9.48 -26.63 9.61
C SER A 25 -8.16 -25.86 9.40
N PRO A 26 -7.39 -26.15 8.33
CA PRO A 26 -6.20 -25.37 8.01
C PRO A 26 -6.48 -23.86 7.90
N SER A 27 -7.68 -23.49 7.41
CA SER A 27 -8.13 -22.11 7.35
C SER A 27 -8.34 -21.46 8.72
N GLU A 28 -8.80 -22.23 9.71
CA GLU A 28 -9.00 -21.77 11.09
C GLU A 28 -7.67 -21.59 11.81
N VAL A 29 -6.71 -22.51 11.59
CA VAL A 29 -5.33 -22.36 12.11
C VAL A 29 -4.68 -21.09 11.55
N ILE A 30 -4.77 -20.84 10.24
CA ILE A 30 -4.22 -19.63 9.61
C ILE A 30 -4.93 -18.37 10.14
N ALA A 31 -6.25 -18.41 10.33
CA ALA A 31 -7.02 -17.27 10.82
C ALA A 31 -6.71 -16.90 12.28
N ASN A 32 -6.14 -17.83 13.05
CA ASN A 32 -5.72 -17.61 14.43
C ASN A 32 -4.24 -17.23 14.58
N LEU A 33 -3.48 -17.16 13.47
CA LEU A 33 -2.08 -16.75 13.44
C LEU A 33 -1.94 -15.35 12.86
N ASP A 34 -2.03 -14.33 13.73
CA ASP A 34 -2.03 -12.90 13.37
C ASP A 34 -0.90 -12.50 12.43
N ASP A 35 0.30 -13.05 12.62
CA ASP A 35 1.46 -12.74 11.77
C ASP A 35 1.25 -13.23 10.33
N LEU A 36 0.84 -14.50 10.17
CA LEU A 36 0.57 -15.08 8.85
C LEU A 36 -0.64 -14.43 8.19
N LEU A 37 -1.71 -14.20 8.97
CA LEU A 37 -2.90 -13.52 8.49
C LEU A 37 -2.56 -12.09 8.04
N THR A 38 -1.70 -11.38 8.78
CA THR A 38 -1.18 -10.07 8.39
C THR A 38 -0.44 -10.14 7.06
N GLU A 39 0.50 -11.09 6.89
CA GLU A 39 1.25 -11.26 5.62
C GLU A 39 0.35 -11.52 4.41
N ILE A 40 -0.74 -12.27 4.60
CA ILE A 40 -1.72 -12.53 3.55
C ILE A 40 -2.50 -11.25 3.24
N LEU A 41 -3.05 -10.61 4.27
CA LEU A 41 -3.91 -9.45 4.15
C LEU A 41 -3.20 -8.26 3.51
N ILE A 42 -1.95 -7.97 3.89
CA ILE A 42 -1.21 -6.82 3.33
C ILE A 42 -0.96 -6.93 1.82
N ARG A 43 -1.02 -8.14 1.24
CA ARG A 43 -0.84 -8.37 -0.21
C ARG A 43 -2.13 -8.18 -1.01
N LEU A 44 -3.26 -7.95 -0.35
CA LEU A 44 -4.55 -7.80 -1.00
C LEU A 44 -4.83 -6.35 -1.41
N PRO A 45 -5.65 -6.16 -2.46
CA PRO A 45 -6.14 -4.83 -2.81
C PRO A 45 -6.89 -4.18 -1.64
N ILE A 46 -6.70 -2.86 -1.47
CA ILE A 46 -7.33 -2.07 -0.38
C ILE A 46 -8.86 -2.24 -0.36
N LYS A 47 -9.50 -2.30 -1.54
CA LYS A 47 -10.96 -2.50 -1.64
C LYS A 47 -11.42 -3.83 -1.01
N SER A 48 -10.63 -4.89 -1.15
CA SER A 48 -10.91 -6.19 -0.52
C SER A 48 -10.70 -6.11 0.99
N LEU A 49 -9.62 -5.46 1.43
CA LEU A 49 -9.34 -5.25 2.86
C LEU A 49 -10.46 -4.52 3.59
N LEU A 50 -11.03 -3.48 2.98
CA LEU A 50 -12.15 -2.74 3.56
C LEU A 50 -13.38 -3.63 3.77
N LYS A 51 -13.68 -4.54 2.84
CA LYS A 51 -14.76 -5.53 3.00
C LYS A 51 -14.43 -6.55 4.08
N PHE A 52 -13.16 -6.96 4.18
CA PHE A 52 -12.74 -7.99 5.13
C PHE A 52 -12.84 -7.57 6.60
N LYS A 53 -12.91 -6.26 6.88
CA LYS A 53 -13.27 -5.75 8.20
C LYS A 53 -14.63 -6.26 8.70
N SER A 54 -15.56 -6.64 7.80
CA SER A 54 -16.88 -7.16 8.21
C SER A 54 -16.92 -8.68 8.40
N VAL A 55 -15.81 -9.40 8.21
CA VAL A 55 -15.77 -10.88 8.31
C VAL A 55 -15.85 -11.35 9.76
N SER A 56 -15.10 -10.70 10.66
CA SER A 56 -15.14 -11.00 12.10
C SER A 56 -14.56 -9.85 12.92
N LYS A 57 -14.82 -9.85 14.24
CA LYS A 57 -14.21 -8.89 15.18
C LYS A 57 -12.68 -8.97 15.17
N HIS A 58 -12.14 -10.18 15.01
CA HIS A 58 -10.69 -10.40 14.93
C HIS A 58 -10.08 -9.72 13.70
N TRP A 59 -10.68 -9.92 12.52
CA TRP A 59 -10.22 -9.28 11.28
C TRP A 59 -10.38 -7.77 11.30
N LEU A 60 -11.49 -7.25 11.86
CA LEU A 60 -11.67 -5.81 12.07
C LEU A 60 -10.54 -5.21 12.91
N SER A 61 -10.22 -5.88 14.03
CA SER A 61 -9.16 -5.46 14.96
C SER A 61 -7.80 -5.46 14.27
N LEU A 62 -7.46 -6.55 13.58
CA LEU A 62 -6.18 -6.72 12.90
C LEU A 62 -5.97 -5.68 11.79
N ILE A 63 -6.97 -5.49 10.92
CA ILE A 63 -6.88 -4.56 9.79
C ILE A 63 -6.89 -3.08 10.26
N SER A 64 -7.55 -2.79 11.38
CA SER A 64 -7.60 -1.42 11.93
C SER A 64 -6.40 -1.07 12.80
N ASN A 65 -5.50 -2.04 13.06
CA ASN A 65 -4.29 -1.81 13.84
C ASN A 65 -3.34 -0.83 13.11
N PRO A 66 -2.81 0.21 13.80
CA PRO A 66 -1.85 1.13 13.19
C PRO A 66 -0.58 0.47 12.62
N PHE A 67 -0.11 -0.61 13.25
CA PHE A 67 1.02 -1.40 12.73
C PHE A 67 0.69 -2.03 11.38
N PHE A 68 -0.52 -2.56 11.21
CA PHE A 68 -1.00 -3.10 9.93
C PHE A 68 -1.04 -2.00 8.86
N CYS A 69 -1.63 -0.83 9.16
CA CYS A 69 -1.68 0.31 8.24
C CYS A 69 -0.28 0.78 7.81
N ARG A 70 0.66 0.87 8.76
CA ARG A 70 2.04 1.24 8.46
C ARG A 70 2.69 0.23 7.52
N ARG A 71 2.55 -1.07 7.80
CA ARG A 71 3.06 -2.14 6.93
C ARG A 71 2.46 -2.09 5.53
N LEU A 72 1.15 -1.88 5.43
CA LEU A 72 0.45 -1.73 4.16
C LEU A 72 0.99 -0.52 3.36
N SER A 73 1.29 0.60 4.03
CA SER A 73 1.87 1.79 3.38
C SER A 73 3.31 1.60 2.89
N LEU A 74 4.06 0.69 3.52
CA LEU A 74 5.43 0.34 3.14
C LEU A 74 5.49 -0.65 1.99
N ILE A 75 4.39 -1.34 1.66
CA ILE A 75 4.31 -2.15 0.46
C ILE A 75 4.38 -1.18 -0.72
N ARG A 76 5.55 -1.19 -1.36
CA ARG A 76 5.85 -0.36 -2.51
C ARG A 76 4.83 -0.64 -3.59
N LYS A 77 3.93 0.33 -3.82
CA LYS A 77 3.22 0.40 -5.09
C LYS A 77 4.26 0.75 -6.16
N PRO A 78 4.24 0.07 -7.32
CA PRO A 78 5.12 0.45 -8.42
C PRO A 78 4.86 1.91 -8.79
N ILE A 79 5.92 2.64 -9.11
CA ILE A 79 5.79 4.00 -9.63
C ILE A 79 5.12 3.89 -10.99
N THR A 80 3.92 4.48 -11.13
CA THR A 80 3.11 4.39 -12.37
C THR A 80 3.39 5.53 -13.34
N GLY A 81 4.03 6.61 -12.89
CA GLY A 81 4.45 7.68 -13.77
C GLY A 81 5.26 8.78 -13.08
N LEU A 82 5.82 9.67 -13.89
CA LEU A 82 6.62 10.81 -13.46
C LEU A 82 6.04 12.10 -14.03
N PHE A 83 5.94 13.14 -13.19
CA PHE A 83 5.65 14.49 -13.64
C PHE A 83 6.98 15.24 -13.84
N VAL A 84 7.13 15.88 -14.99
CA VAL A 84 8.33 16.64 -15.35
C VAL A 84 7.90 18.07 -15.66
N ASP A 85 8.51 19.04 -14.98
CA ASP A 85 8.28 20.46 -15.26
C ASP A 85 8.80 20.82 -16.66
N ARG A 86 7.88 21.23 -17.52
CA ARG A 86 8.11 21.60 -18.91
C ARG A 86 8.57 23.06 -18.94
N VAL A 87 9.86 23.23 -18.65
CA VAL A 87 10.64 24.48 -18.81
C VAL A 87 10.37 25.53 -17.72
N ALA A 88 11.34 25.66 -16.81
CA ALA A 88 11.45 26.63 -15.70
C ALA A 88 11.49 28.13 -16.10
N LEU A 89 10.96 28.51 -17.26
CA LEU A 89 10.95 29.89 -17.78
C LEU A 89 9.59 30.59 -17.62
N LYS A 90 8.49 29.86 -17.37
CA LYS A 90 7.17 30.45 -17.10
C LYS A 90 6.93 30.54 -15.60
N VAL A 91 7.34 31.67 -15.00
CA VAL A 91 7.18 31.92 -13.56
C VAL A 91 5.70 31.87 -13.12
N ASN A 92 4.76 32.20 -14.00
CA ASN A 92 3.35 32.40 -13.63
C ASN A 92 2.39 31.30 -14.11
N ASN A 93 2.87 30.19 -14.69
CA ASN A 93 2.02 29.06 -15.09
C ASN A 93 2.88 27.84 -15.44
N PRO A 94 3.34 27.05 -14.45
CA PRO A 94 4.13 25.86 -14.73
C PRO A 94 3.30 24.82 -15.49
N GLU A 95 3.90 24.27 -16.54
CA GLU A 95 3.33 23.18 -17.33
C GLU A 95 4.08 21.89 -17.02
N TYR A 96 3.38 20.77 -16.95
CA TYR A 96 3.96 19.46 -16.64
C TYR A 96 3.72 18.48 -17.78
N ASP A 97 4.77 17.74 -18.12
CA ASP A 97 4.66 16.50 -18.88
C ASP A 97 4.48 15.32 -17.93
N PHE A 98 3.73 14.32 -18.36
CA PHE A 98 3.59 13.06 -17.65
C PHE A 98 4.24 11.95 -18.46
N ILE A 99 5.21 11.28 -17.84
CA ILE A 99 5.84 10.07 -18.37
C ILE A 99 5.16 8.89 -17.71
N ASN A 100 4.36 8.16 -18.47
CA ASN A 100 3.74 6.92 -18.01
C ASN A 100 4.79 5.79 -17.94
N LEU A 101 4.86 5.10 -16.81
CA LEU A 101 5.78 3.97 -16.57
C LEU A 101 5.06 2.62 -16.52
N ASP A 102 3.73 2.62 -16.62
CA ASP A 102 2.93 1.41 -16.65
C ASP A 102 2.82 0.85 -18.08
N SER A 103 2.48 -0.42 -18.18
CA SER A 103 2.25 -1.14 -19.44
C SER A 103 1.04 -0.60 -20.20
N ASN A 104 0.14 0.10 -19.51
CA ASN A 104 -1.06 0.68 -20.08
C ASN A 104 -0.84 2.16 -20.40
N PRO A 105 -0.85 2.55 -21.69
CA PRO A 105 -0.75 3.95 -22.06
C PRO A 105 -1.99 4.70 -21.55
N SER A 106 -1.76 5.58 -20.59
CA SER A 106 -2.73 6.55 -20.08
C SER A 106 -2.26 7.94 -20.43
N SER A 107 -3.20 8.80 -20.86
CA SER A 107 -2.94 10.22 -21.08
C SER A 107 -2.56 10.90 -19.76
N PRO A 108 -1.72 11.95 -19.78
CA PRO A 108 -1.49 12.80 -18.62
C PRO A 108 -2.84 13.20 -17.99
N PRO A 109 -3.01 13.09 -16.65
CA PRO A 109 -4.22 13.56 -16.00
C PRO A 109 -4.43 15.07 -16.18
N PHE A 110 -3.33 15.83 -16.31
CA PHE A 110 -3.33 17.26 -16.60
C PHE A 110 -2.00 17.71 -17.21
N ARG A 111 -2.00 18.90 -17.82
CA ARG A 111 -0.79 19.65 -18.21
C ARG A 111 -0.49 20.83 -17.28
N THR A 112 -1.50 21.40 -16.64
CA THR A 112 -1.38 22.50 -15.69
C THR A 112 -2.24 22.21 -14.47
N LEU A 113 -1.79 22.66 -13.30
CA LEU A 113 -2.55 22.54 -12.06
C LEU A 113 -3.48 23.76 -11.91
N THR A 114 -4.73 23.62 -12.34
CA THR A 114 -5.73 24.71 -12.37
C THR A 114 -6.82 24.57 -11.30
N PHE A 115 -6.64 23.66 -10.35
CA PHE A 115 -7.64 23.40 -9.30
C PHE A 115 -7.77 24.57 -8.30
N VAL A 116 -6.81 25.50 -8.28
CA VAL A 116 -6.92 26.81 -7.61
C VAL A 116 -6.49 27.89 -8.58
N ASN A 117 -7.22 29.01 -8.58
CA ASN A 117 -6.88 30.18 -9.38
C ASN A 117 -5.81 31.02 -8.64
N ASP A 118 -4.56 30.56 -8.69
CA ASP A 118 -3.41 31.25 -8.10
C ASP A 118 -2.68 32.08 -9.17
N SER A 119 -2.50 33.38 -8.92
CA SER A 119 -1.87 34.32 -9.87
C SER A 119 -0.41 34.01 -10.18
N TYR A 120 0.26 33.22 -9.33
CA TYR A 120 1.64 32.78 -9.50
C TYR A 120 1.74 31.34 -10.04
N GLY A 121 0.60 30.69 -10.27
CA GLY A 121 0.54 29.29 -10.65
C GLY A 121 0.84 28.34 -9.49
N ILE A 122 0.70 27.04 -9.74
CA ILE A 122 0.86 25.99 -8.73
C ILE A 122 2.04 25.09 -9.08
N GLN A 123 3.04 25.04 -8.20
CA GLN A 123 4.25 24.23 -8.37
C GLN A 123 4.16 22.91 -7.61
N ILE A 124 4.54 21.79 -8.23
CA ILE A 124 4.66 20.49 -7.57
C ILE A 124 5.98 20.46 -6.80
N LEU A 125 5.92 20.25 -5.48
CA LEU A 125 7.09 20.15 -4.61
C LEU A 125 7.48 18.70 -4.33
N GLN A 126 6.49 17.83 -4.07
CA GLN A 126 6.73 16.46 -3.69
C GLN A 126 5.54 15.56 -4.02
N SER A 127 5.76 14.25 -4.10
CA SER A 127 4.70 13.24 -4.24
C SER A 127 4.75 12.21 -3.12
N CYS A 128 3.60 11.67 -2.74
CA CYS A 128 3.49 10.58 -1.78
C CYS A 128 2.21 9.77 -2.01
N ASN A 129 2.33 8.45 -2.23
CA ASN A 129 1.18 7.53 -2.34
C ASN A 129 0.11 7.94 -3.36
N GLY A 130 0.51 8.59 -4.45
CA GLY A 130 -0.39 9.10 -5.48
C GLY A 130 -0.91 10.51 -5.22
N LEU A 131 -0.58 11.14 -4.10
CA LEU A 131 -0.87 12.55 -3.83
C LEU A 131 0.32 13.43 -4.20
N LEU A 132 0.03 14.68 -4.53
CA LEU A 132 1.01 15.73 -4.83
C LEU A 132 0.91 16.83 -3.77
N LEU A 133 2.06 17.20 -3.18
CA LEU A 133 2.21 18.41 -2.41
C LEU A 133 2.59 19.54 -3.36
N CYS A 134 1.81 20.61 -3.35
CA CYS A 134 2.01 21.74 -4.23
C CYS A 134 2.13 23.04 -3.43
N SER A 135 2.80 24.05 -4.00
CA SER A 135 2.85 25.41 -3.49
C SER A 135 2.30 26.40 -4.51
N GLY A 136 1.57 27.41 -4.03
CA GLY A 136 1.16 28.57 -4.81
C GLY A 136 1.84 29.85 -4.35
N GLY A 137 1.30 30.99 -4.78
CA GLY A 137 1.74 32.30 -4.33
C GLY A 137 1.54 32.52 -2.83
N HIS A 138 2.27 33.48 -2.27
CA HIS A 138 2.15 33.93 -0.87
C HIS A 138 2.35 32.84 0.20
N GLY A 139 3.07 31.76 -0.11
CA GLY A 139 3.36 30.69 0.85
C GLY A 139 2.18 29.74 1.09
N ASN A 140 1.20 29.70 0.19
CA ASN A 140 0.10 28.75 0.26
C ASN A 140 0.55 27.35 -0.17
N TYR A 141 0.04 26.31 0.52
CA TYR A 141 0.30 24.91 0.21
C TYR A 141 -1.00 24.15 -0.06
N TYR A 142 -0.95 23.22 -1.00
CA TYR A 142 -2.09 22.42 -1.44
C TYR A 142 -1.73 20.95 -1.53
N ILE A 143 -2.72 20.08 -1.30
CA ILE A 143 -2.64 18.65 -1.56
C ILE A 143 -3.56 18.33 -2.72
N CYS A 144 -3.01 17.77 -3.79
CA CYS A 144 -3.72 17.41 -5.00
C CYS A 144 -3.77 15.88 -5.15
N ASN A 145 -4.95 15.35 -5.49
CA ASN A 145 -5.10 13.99 -6.01
C ASN A 145 -5.19 14.10 -7.55
N PRO A 146 -4.09 13.82 -8.27
CA PRO A 146 -3.99 13.97 -9.72
C PRO A 146 -4.95 13.04 -10.47
#